data_AF-A0A3B0UD93-F1
#
_entry.id   AF-A0A3B0UD93-F1
#
_cell.length_a   1.000
_cell.length_b   1.000
_cell.length_c   1.000
_cell.angle_alpha   90.00
_cell.angle_beta   90.00
_cell.angle_gamma   90.00
#
_symmetry.space_group_name_H-M   'P 1'
#
loop_
_entity.id
_entity.type
_entity.pdbx_description
1 polymer ?
#
loop_
_entity_poly.entity_id
_entity_poly.type
_entity_poly.pdbx_seq_one_letter_code
_entity_poly.pdbx_strand_id
1 'polypeptide(L)'
;MTIISIGTGSIMLLSIAVFLIIILILVGILVFAQAKLMPKGKVKIKINDEKELEINPGSTLLSTLANEKIFLPSACGGGGTCGMCKVQVNSGAGSILPTEKGFFTRKEQMQNWR
;
A
#
# COMPACT_ATOMS: atom_id res chain seq x y z
N MET A 1 -48.57 -28.68 -0.12
CA MET A 1 -48.37 -29.38 -1.43
C MET A 1 -47.77 -28.47 -2.50
N THR A 2 -47.93 -27.14 -2.44
CA THR A 2 -47.37 -26.18 -3.40
C THR A 2 -45.87 -25.90 -3.26
N ILE A 3 -45.27 -26.15 -2.09
CA ILE A 3 -43.83 -25.88 -1.84
C ILE A 3 -42.91 -26.96 -2.44
N ILE A 4 -43.42 -28.19 -2.64
CA ILE A 4 -42.67 -29.32 -3.22
C ILE A 4 -42.73 -29.31 -4.77
N SER A 5 -43.67 -28.56 -5.36
CA SER A 5 -43.83 -28.42 -6.81
C SER A 5 -42.91 -27.38 -7.45
N ILE A 6 -42.26 -26.54 -6.65
CA ILE A 6 -41.21 -25.62 -7.08
C ILE A 6 -39.92 -26.45 -7.03
N GLY A 7 -39.59 -27.11 -8.15
CA GLY A 7 -38.60 -28.19 -8.22
C GLY A 7 -37.33 -27.86 -7.43
N THR A 8 -36.81 -28.81 -6.67
CA THR A 8 -35.62 -28.70 -5.80
C THR A 8 -34.47 -27.90 -6.41
N GLY A 9 -34.26 -27.97 -7.73
CA GLY A 9 -33.27 -27.16 -8.45
C GLY A 9 -33.48 -25.65 -8.36
N SER A 10 -34.72 -25.17 -8.35
CA SER A 10 -35.05 -23.73 -8.24
C SER A 10 -34.78 -23.17 -6.84
N ILE A 11 -35.02 -23.95 -5.78
CA ILE A 11 -34.70 -23.55 -4.39
C ILE A 11 -33.18 -23.49 -4.19
N MET A 12 -32.43 -24.43 -4.76
CA MET A 12 -30.97 -24.39 -4.77
C MET A 12 -30.43 -23.15 -5.50
N LEU A 13 -30.97 -22.86 -6.69
CA LEU A 13 -30.59 -21.70 -7.48
C LEU A 13 -30.89 -20.39 -6.75
N LEU A 14 -32.07 -20.28 -6.12
CA LEU A 14 -32.45 -19.10 -5.34
C LEU A 14 -31.52 -18.90 -4.14
N SER A 15 -31.18 -19.98 -3.42
CA SER A 15 -30.29 -19.92 -2.26
C SER A 15 -28.89 -19.47 -2.64
N ILE A 16 -28.34 -20.00 -3.74
CA ILE A 16 -27.03 -19.60 -4.28
C ILE A 16 -27.05 -18.14 -4.72
N ALA A 17 -28.10 -17.71 -5.41
CA ALA A 17 -28.23 -16.34 -5.89
C ALA A 17 -28.28 -15.33 -4.74
N VAL A 18 -29.06 -15.60 -3.69
CA VAL A 18 -29.14 -14.72 -2.51
C VAL A 18 -27.79 -14.64 -1.81
N PHE A 19 -27.10 -15.77 -1.62
CA PHE A 19 -25.80 -15.80 -0.96
C PHE A 19 -24.73 -15.05 -1.77
N LEU A 20 -24.72 -15.22 -3.08
CA LEU A 20 -23.83 -14.51 -3.99
C LEU A 20 -24.06 -12.99 -3.96
N ILE A 21 -25.32 -12.55 -3.95
CA ILE A 21 -25.67 -11.12 -3.85
C ILE A 21 -25.13 -10.52 -2.55
N ILE A 22 -25.31 -11.22 -1.42
CA ILE A 22 -24.82 -10.75 -0.11
C ILE A 22 -23.29 -10.59 -0.13
N ILE A 23 -22.56 -11.57 -0.67
CA ILE A 23 -21.09 -11.50 -0.77
C ILE A 23 -20.67 -10.33 -1.67
N LEU A 24 -21.32 -10.16 -2.84
CA LEU A 24 -21.00 -9.06 -3.75
C LEU A 24 -21.25 -7.69 -3.12
N ILE A 25 -22.33 -7.54 -2.35
CA ILE A 25 -22.61 -6.31 -1.60
C ILE A 25 -21.49 -6.04 -0.59
N LEU A 26 -21.08 -7.07 0.17
CA LEU A 26 -20.08 -6.92 1.23
C LEU A 26 -18.70 -6.58 0.65
N VAL A 27 -18.28 -7.25 -0.44
CA VAL A 27 -17.06 -6.91 -1.18
C VAL A 27 -17.15 -5.52 -1.79
N GLY A 28 -18.31 -5.14 -2.34
CA GLY A 28 -18.54 -3.81 -2.89
C GLY A 28 -18.34 -2.69 -1.86
N ILE A 29 -18.85 -2.89 -0.64
CA ILE A 29 -18.64 -1.95 0.47
C ILE A 29 -17.16 -1.86 0.84
N LEU A 30 -16.44 -2.98 0.93
CA LEU A 30 -15.02 -2.99 1.24
C LEU A 30 -14.18 -2.24 0.19
N VAL A 31 -14.45 -2.48 -1.10
CA VAL A 31 -13.75 -1.79 -2.20
C VAL A 31 -14.08 -0.30 -2.21
N PHE A 32 -15.33 0.08 -1.95
CA PHE A 32 -15.72 1.50 -1.85
C PHE A 32 -15.04 2.20 -0.68
N ALA A 33 -15.00 1.55 0.49
CA ALA A 33 -14.30 2.06 1.67
C ALA A 33 -12.80 2.23 1.39
N GLN A 34 -12.15 1.22 0.81
CA GLN A 34 -10.75 1.28 0.40
C GLN A 34 -10.52 2.44 -0.60
N ALA A 35 -11.39 2.57 -1.59
CA ALA A 35 -11.30 3.60 -2.61
C ALA A 35 -11.45 5.03 -2.06
N LYS A 36 -12.20 5.22 -0.97
CA LYS A 36 -12.42 6.52 -0.36
C LYS A 36 -11.39 6.87 0.72
N LEU A 37 -10.87 5.86 1.43
CA LEU A 37 -9.90 6.04 2.52
C LEU A 37 -8.45 6.08 2.02
N MET A 38 -8.14 5.40 0.92
CA MET A 38 -6.79 5.45 0.34
C MET A 38 -6.62 6.71 -0.51
N PRO A 39 -5.53 7.49 -0.32
CA PRO A 39 -5.25 8.62 -1.17
C PRO A 39 -4.99 8.14 -2.61
N LYS A 40 -5.86 8.53 -3.55
CA LYS A 40 -5.75 8.18 -4.99
C LYS A 40 -5.00 9.22 -5.82
N GLY A 41 -4.32 10.17 -5.19
CA GLY A 41 -3.54 11.20 -5.88
C GLY A 41 -2.16 10.69 -6.28
N LYS A 42 -1.70 11.05 -7.49
CA LYS A 42 -0.28 10.93 -7.83
C LYS A 42 0.53 11.77 -6.85
N VAL A 43 1.56 11.16 -6.27
CA VAL A 43 2.52 11.86 -5.40
C VAL A 43 3.73 12.27 -6.21
N LYS A 44 4.24 13.47 -5.91
CA LYS A 44 5.45 14.01 -6.51
C LYS A 44 6.64 13.74 -5.60
N ILE A 45 7.68 13.13 -6.16
CA ILE A 45 8.97 12.94 -5.50
C ILE A 45 9.99 13.82 -6.21
N LYS A 46 10.65 14.71 -5.47
CA LYS A 46 11.75 15.52 -5.96
C LYS A 46 13.07 14.96 -5.44
N ILE A 47 13.99 14.66 -6.34
CA ILE A 47 15.30 14.07 -6.02
C ILE A 47 16.36 15.13 -6.30
N ASN A 48 17.13 15.48 -5.26
CA ASN A 48 18.25 16.43 -5.31
C ASN A 48 17.94 17.74 -6.07
N ASP A 49 16.69 18.19 -6.04
CA ASP A 49 16.18 19.35 -6.78
C ASP A 49 16.30 19.32 -8.32
N GLU A 50 16.83 18.24 -8.90
CA GLU A 50 17.07 18.10 -10.33
C GLU A 50 16.00 17.28 -11.05
N LYS A 51 15.45 16.26 -10.38
CA LYS A 51 14.50 15.31 -10.99
C LYS A 51 13.18 15.30 -10.24
N GLU A 52 12.09 15.50 -10.96
CA GLU A 52 10.72 15.34 -10.46
C GLU A 52 10.07 14.09 -11.04
N LEU A 53 9.45 13.29 -10.17
CA LEU A 53 8.80 12.05 -10.52
C LEU A 53 7.36 12.07 -10.02
N GLU A 54 6.41 11.75 -10.90
CA GLU A 54 5.01 11.52 -10.53
C GLU A 54 4.74 10.03 -10.41
N ILE A 55 4.51 9.54 -9.20
CA ILE A 55 4.33 8.12 -8.91
C ILE A 55 3.04 7.86 -8.14
N ASN A 56 2.54 6.63 -8.24
CA ASN A 56 1.36 6.21 -7.48
C ASN A 56 1.76 5.84 -6.04
N PRO A 57 1.00 6.29 -5.03
CA PRO A 57 1.27 5.94 -3.63
C PRO A 57 1.03 4.45 -3.37
N GLY A 58 1.68 3.91 -2.34
CA GLY A 58 1.48 2.52 -1.87
C GLY A 58 2.67 1.58 -2.11
N SER A 59 3.74 2.05 -2.75
CA SER A 59 5.01 1.33 -2.85
C SER A 59 6.07 1.93 -1.91
N THR A 60 7.11 1.16 -1.59
CA THR A 60 8.24 1.67 -0.79
C THR A 60 9.11 2.60 -1.62
N LEU A 61 9.75 3.58 -0.97
CA LEU A 61 10.66 4.52 -1.65
C LEU A 61 11.78 3.78 -2.40
N LEU A 62 12.30 2.68 -1.82
CA LEU A 62 13.32 1.82 -2.44
C LEU A 62 12.83 1.26 -3.79
N SER A 63 11.63 0.66 -3.81
CA SER A 63 11.06 0.08 -5.03
C SER A 63 10.72 1.16 -6.07
N THR A 64 10.17 2.29 -5.64
CA THR A 64 9.84 3.41 -6.52
C THR A 64 11.09 3.95 -7.22
N LEU A 65 12.17 4.18 -6.47
CA LEU A 65 13.42 4.69 -7.02
C LEU A 65 14.10 3.66 -7.93
N ALA A 66 14.08 2.38 -7.56
CA ALA A 66 14.63 1.32 -8.40
C ALA A 66 13.90 1.21 -9.77
N ASN A 67 12.57 1.37 -9.79
CA ASN A 67 11.80 1.40 -11.04
C ASN A 67 12.19 2.58 -11.93
N GLU A 68 12.54 3.72 -11.32
CA GLU A 68 13.05 4.91 -12.01
C GLU A 68 14.56 4.86 -12.31
N LYS A 69 15.15 3.66 -12.23
CA LYS A 69 16.56 3.34 -12.47
C LYS A 69 17.53 4.02 -11.50
N ILE A 70 17.07 4.39 -10.31
CA ILE A 70 17.87 4.95 -9.23
C ILE A 70 18.03 3.85 -8.17
N PHE A 71 19.19 3.21 -8.16
CA PHE A 71 19.44 2.06 -7.30
C PHE A 71 20.07 2.50 -5.98
N LEU A 72 19.43 2.12 -4.88
CA LEU A 72 19.99 2.24 -3.56
C LEU A 72 20.58 0.89 -3.12
N PRO A 73 21.74 0.89 -2.43
CA PRO A 73 22.29 -0.33 -1.88
C PRO A 73 21.33 -0.90 -0.84
N SER A 74 20.83 -2.12 -1.07
CA SER A 74 19.86 -2.77 -0.20
C SER A 74 20.04 -4.28 -0.20
N ALA A 75 20.05 -4.91 0.98
CA ALA A 75 20.01 -6.36 1.14
C ALA A 75 18.69 -6.88 1.72
N CYS A 76 17.88 -6.02 2.34
CA CYS A 76 16.63 -6.42 3.00
C CYS A 76 15.37 -6.27 2.13
N GLY A 77 15.49 -5.73 0.92
CA GLY A 77 14.36 -5.57 0.00
C GLY A 77 13.28 -4.58 0.44
N GLY A 78 13.57 -3.69 1.40
CA GLY A 78 12.62 -2.67 1.89
C GLY A 78 12.07 -2.92 3.28
N GLY A 79 12.55 -3.95 4.00
CA GLY A 79 12.16 -4.22 5.39
C GLY A 79 12.77 -3.30 6.45
N GLY A 80 13.68 -2.38 6.09
CA GLY A 80 14.30 -1.44 7.03
C GLY A 80 15.25 -2.08 8.05
N THR A 81 15.68 -3.32 7.83
CA THR A 81 16.49 -4.10 8.81
C THR A 81 17.98 -4.15 8.49
N CYS A 82 18.42 -3.76 7.29
CA CYS A 82 19.84 -3.81 6.90
C CYS A 82 20.60 -2.48 7.03
N GLY A 83 19.90 -1.35 7.17
CA GLY A 83 20.51 -0.02 7.35
C GLY A 83 21.34 0.51 6.17
N MET A 84 21.29 -0.13 5.00
CA MET A 84 22.12 0.25 3.84
C MET A 84 21.47 1.29 2.94
N CYS A 85 20.14 1.28 2.81
CA CYS A 85 19.39 2.18 1.94
C CYS A 85 19.21 3.56 2.58
N LYS A 86 20.32 4.24 2.88
CA LYS A 86 20.35 5.55 3.55
C LYS A 86 19.93 6.66 2.60
N VAL A 87 18.92 7.42 2.97
CA VAL A 87 18.44 8.59 2.24
C VAL A 87 18.12 9.73 3.19
N GLN A 88 18.18 10.96 2.69
CA GLN A 88 17.70 12.12 3.42
C GLN A 88 16.34 12.52 2.86
N VAL A 89 15.31 12.54 3.70
CA VAL A 89 13.94 12.86 3.26
C VAL A 89 13.43 14.09 3.99
N ASN A 90 13.50 15.24 3.30
CA ASN A 90 13.20 16.55 3.89
C ASN A 90 11.72 16.75 4.24
N SER A 91 10.81 16.04 3.56
CA SER A 91 9.36 16.13 3.82
C SER A 91 8.65 14.81 3.47
N GLY A 92 7.57 14.52 4.18
CA GLY A 92 6.67 13.38 3.87
C GLY A 92 7.02 12.03 4.52
N ALA A 93 8.22 11.84 5.09
CA ALA A 93 8.65 10.56 5.69
C ALA A 93 8.18 10.29 7.13
N GLY A 94 7.36 11.18 7.72
CA GLY A 94 6.90 11.02 9.11
C GLY A 94 8.05 10.95 10.14
N SER A 95 7.81 10.30 11.28
CA SER A 95 8.83 10.05 12.32
C SER A 95 9.68 8.83 12.00
N ILE A 96 10.95 8.81 12.46
CA ILE A 96 11.84 7.65 12.30
C ILE A 96 11.23 6.38 12.91
N LEU A 97 11.31 5.26 12.20
CA LEU A 97 10.77 3.99 12.70
C LEU A 97 11.71 3.39 13.77
N PRO A 98 11.18 2.61 14.73
CA PRO A 98 12.01 1.91 15.71
C PRO A 98 13.05 0.97 15.09
N THR A 99 12.74 0.40 13.92
CA THR A 99 13.63 -0.46 13.13
C THR A 99 14.83 0.28 12.54
N GLU A 100 14.65 1.56 12.17
CA GLU A 100 15.69 2.41 11.57
C GLU A 100 16.56 3.09 12.63
N LYS A 101 15.99 3.36 13.81
CA LYS A 101 16.60 4.15 14.89
C LYS A 101 17.98 3.65 15.34
N GLY A 102 18.24 2.35 15.24
CA GLY A 102 19.53 1.75 15.60
C GLY A 102 20.66 2.03 14.62
N PHE A 103 20.35 2.43 13.38
CA PHE A 103 21.32 2.64 12.31
C PHE A 103 21.80 4.09 12.18
N PHE A 104 21.12 5.04 12.84
CA PHE A 104 21.42 6.46 12.77
C PHE A 104 21.71 7.06 14.14
N THR A 105 22.71 7.93 14.18
CA THR A 105 23.02 8.74 15.37
C THR A 105 21.91 9.77 15.64
N ARG A 106 21.82 10.28 16.89
CA ARG A 106 20.83 11.34 17.21
C ARG A 106 20.95 12.58 16.30
N LYS A 107 22.16 12.93 15.85
CA LYS A 107 22.38 14.05 14.93
C LYS A 107 21.78 13.76 13.55
N GLU A 108 22.02 12.58 13.00
CA GLU A 108 21.46 12.16 11.72
C GLU A 108 19.92 12.08 11.78
N GLN A 109 19.36 11.59 12.88
CA GLN A 109 17.90 11.56 13.07
C GLN A 109 17.28 12.96 13.01
N MET A 110 17.94 13.98 13.55
CA MET A 110 17.50 15.39 13.46
C MET A 110 17.69 16.00 12.06
N GLN A 111 18.57 15.43 11.25
CA GLN A 111 18.82 15.84 9.86
C GLN A 111 17.94 15.09 8.86
N ASN A 112 16.87 14.42 9.32
CA ASN A 112 15.92 13.69 8.47
C ASN A 112 16.53 12.52 7.68
N TRP A 113 17.56 11.89 8.21
CA TRP A 113 18.04 10.62 7.67
C TRP A 113 17.02 9.50 7.94
N ARG A 114 16.83 8.65 6.92
CA ARG A 114 15.96 7.49 6.89
C ARG A 114 16.72 6.32 6.25
#